data_AF-A0A9P6EMZ4-F1
#
_entry.id   AF-A0A9P6EMZ4-F1
#
_cell.length_a   1.000
_cell.length_b   1.000
_cell.length_c   1.000
_cell.angle_alpha   90.00
_cell.angle_beta   90.00
_cell.angle_gamma   90.00
#
_symmetry.space_group_name_H-M   'P 1'
#
loop_
_entity.id
_entity.type
_entity.pdbx_description
1 polymer ?
#
loop_
_entity_poly.entity_id
_entity_poly.type
_entity_poly.pdbx_seq_one_letter_code
_entity_poly.pdbx_strand_id
1 'polypeptide(L)'
;MEKHKSLMQNWRALAWSKDHIMAIFGVPASWSLLHSNYADKLLHTSIIPEDLYDAQVFFYAAQIITAPQYGFSYDSRLNQSRSDWSILTASAISNIEVRDFIIESVHKRAIWSSTIQSWPTLYSSDRASSTLGGASPAMEPATRCWLQSTFVLYVL
;
A
#
# COMPACT_ATOMS: atom_id res chain seq x y z
N MET A 1 -10.43 28.92 -5.53
CA MET A 1 -10.17 27.88 -4.52
C MET A 1 -11.46 27.17 -4.05
N GLU A 2 -12.67 27.71 -4.24
CA GLU A 2 -13.89 27.02 -3.75
C GLU A 2 -14.27 25.71 -4.51
N LYS A 3 -13.93 25.59 -5.80
CA LYS A 3 -14.26 24.41 -6.61
C LYS A 3 -13.60 23.11 -6.15
N HIS A 4 -12.37 23.16 -5.61
CA HIS A 4 -11.71 21.93 -5.15
C HIS A 4 -12.36 21.41 -3.86
N LYS A 5 -12.79 22.30 -2.96
CA LYS A 5 -13.47 21.93 -1.72
C LYS A 5 -14.80 21.23 -2.00
N SER A 6 -15.60 21.77 -2.93
CA SER A 6 -16.87 21.13 -3.32
C SER A 6 -16.67 19.76 -3.97
N LEU A 7 -15.64 19.61 -4.82
CA LEU A 7 -15.30 18.32 -5.43
C LEU A 7 -14.86 17.30 -4.37
N MET A 8 -14.07 17.72 -3.38
CA MET A 8 -13.63 16.86 -2.29
C MET A 8 -14.80 16.43 -1.38
N GLN A 9 -15.73 17.33 -1.09
CA GLN A 9 -16.94 17.00 -0.33
C GLN A 9 -17.81 15.98 -1.07
N ASN A 10 -18.04 16.20 -2.37
CA ASN A 10 -18.80 15.27 -3.20
C ASN A 10 -18.10 13.91 -3.33
N TRP A 11 -16.79 13.90 -3.56
CA TRP A 11 -16.01 12.67 -3.62
C TRP A 11 -16.08 11.93 -2.29
N ARG A 12 -15.89 12.62 -1.16
CA ARG A 12 -15.98 12.01 0.17
C ARG A 12 -17.35 11.39 0.40
N ALA A 13 -18.44 12.07 0.02
CA ALA A 13 -19.80 11.53 0.17
C ALA A 13 -20.04 10.24 -0.63
N LEU A 14 -19.33 10.05 -1.76
CA LEU A 14 -19.47 8.87 -2.62
C LEU A 14 -18.46 7.76 -2.29
N ALA A 15 -17.28 8.14 -1.81
CA ALA A 15 -16.15 7.24 -1.59
C ALA A 15 -16.10 6.70 -0.15
N TRP A 16 -16.66 7.42 0.82
CA TRP A 16 -16.61 7.04 2.22
C TRP A 16 -17.59 5.90 2.55
N SER A 17 -17.05 4.79 3.07
CA SER A 17 -17.81 3.73 3.73
C SER A 17 -17.96 4.07 5.23
N LYS A 18 -18.37 3.11 6.07
CA LYS A 18 -18.48 3.32 7.52
C LYS A 18 -17.12 3.59 8.21
N ASP A 19 -16.05 2.99 7.69
CA ASP A 19 -14.72 2.90 8.33
C ASP A 19 -13.53 3.02 7.36
N HIS A 20 -13.77 3.10 6.04
CA HIS A 20 -12.71 3.17 5.04
C HIS A 20 -13.18 3.80 3.72
N ILE A 21 -12.25 4.06 2.82
CA ILE A 21 -12.55 4.52 1.46
C ILE A 21 -12.83 3.33 0.54
N MET A 22 -13.99 3.35 -0.11
CA MET A 22 -14.39 2.33 -1.07
C MET A 22 -13.55 2.38 -2.34
N ALA A 23 -13.12 1.22 -2.81
CA ALA A 23 -12.47 1.12 -4.12
C ALA A 23 -13.46 1.32 -5.28
N ILE A 24 -14.72 0.91 -5.09
CA ILE A 24 -15.83 1.14 -6.02
C ILE A 24 -16.97 1.85 -5.30
N PHE A 25 -17.42 2.96 -5.86
CA PHE A 25 -18.57 3.69 -5.32
C PHE A 25 -19.81 2.80 -5.28
N GLY A 26 -20.47 2.76 -4.12
CA GLY A 26 -21.66 1.94 -3.90
C GLY A 26 -21.39 0.48 -3.53
N VAL A 27 -20.12 0.05 -3.36
CA VAL A 27 -19.77 -1.29 -2.87
C VAL A 27 -19.04 -1.16 -1.52
N PRO A 28 -19.75 -1.17 -0.37
CA PRO A 28 -19.19 -0.85 0.95
C PRO A 28 -18.11 -1.79 1.47
N ALA A 29 -18.00 -3.00 0.90
CA ALA A 29 -16.97 -3.99 1.25
C ALA A 29 -15.72 -3.89 0.37
N SER A 30 -15.72 -3.02 -0.65
CA SER A 30 -14.58 -2.87 -1.56
C SER A 30 -13.57 -1.90 -0.99
N TRP A 31 -12.27 -2.23 -1.05
CA TRP A 31 -11.19 -1.34 -0.61
C TRP A 31 -9.93 -1.58 -1.43
N SER A 32 -9.03 -0.61 -1.45
CA SER A 32 -7.78 -0.68 -2.20
C SER A 32 -6.63 0.02 -1.48
N LEU A 33 -5.41 -0.24 -1.93
CA LEU A 33 -4.22 0.48 -1.47
C LEU A 33 -4.22 1.90 -2.04
N LEU A 34 -4.27 2.89 -1.14
CA LEU A 34 -4.30 4.31 -1.49
C LEU A 34 -2.91 4.85 -1.80
N HIS A 35 -2.24 4.25 -2.78
CA HIS A 35 -0.93 4.69 -3.28
C HIS A 35 -0.94 6.16 -3.74
N SER A 36 -2.06 6.64 -4.30
CA SER A 36 -2.22 8.03 -4.75
C SER A 36 -2.08 9.06 -3.63
N ASN A 37 -2.38 8.68 -2.38
CA ASN A 37 -2.30 9.60 -1.24
C ASN A 37 -0.85 10.00 -0.91
N TYR A 38 0.12 9.22 -1.38
CA TYR A 38 1.53 9.58 -1.30
C TYR A 38 1.82 10.92 -1.97
N ALA A 39 1.20 11.22 -3.11
CA ALA A 39 1.42 12.48 -3.81
C ALA A 39 0.96 13.69 -3.00
N ASP A 40 -0.18 13.57 -2.28
CA ASP A 40 -0.69 14.65 -1.43
C ASP A 40 0.24 14.93 -0.23
N LYS A 41 0.78 13.86 0.39
CA LYS A 41 1.77 13.98 1.47
C LYS A 41 3.10 14.52 0.97
N LEU A 42 3.57 14.06 -0.20
CA LEU A 42 4.85 14.47 -0.79
C LEU A 42 4.84 15.96 -1.18
N LEU A 43 3.74 16.43 -1.75
CA LEU A 43 3.59 17.82 -2.23
C LEU A 43 3.00 18.76 -1.18
N HIS A 44 2.66 18.24 0.01
CA HIS A 44 2.00 18.99 1.10
C HIS A 44 0.73 19.73 0.64
N THR A 45 -0.01 19.17 -0.32
CA THR A 45 -1.17 19.85 -0.92
C THR A 45 -2.37 19.91 0.01
N SER A 46 -2.43 19.05 1.03
CA SER A 46 -3.49 19.01 2.05
C SER A 46 -4.90 18.96 1.44
N ILE A 47 -5.04 18.27 0.30
CA ILE A 47 -6.31 18.12 -0.42
C ILE A 47 -7.19 17.08 0.29
N ILE A 48 -6.57 16.02 0.82
CA ILE A 48 -7.25 14.97 1.54
C ILE A 48 -7.28 15.34 3.04
N PRO A 49 -8.48 15.43 3.65
CA PRO A 49 -8.61 15.66 5.09
C PRO A 49 -7.88 14.61 5.93
N GLU A 50 -7.25 15.05 7.03
CA GLU A 50 -6.46 14.19 7.93
C GLU A 50 -7.27 13.05 8.55
N ASP A 51 -8.55 13.30 8.85
CA ASP A 51 -9.44 12.29 9.43
C ASP A 51 -9.68 11.09 8.51
N LEU A 52 -9.61 11.29 7.18
CA LEU A 52 -9.66 10.18 6.22
C LEU A 52 -8.39 9.35 6.22
N TYR A 53 -7.23 9.97 6.45
CA TYR A 53 -5.97 9.24 6.61
C TYR A 53 -6.01 8.35 7.84
N ASP A 54 -6.40 8.91 8.98
CA ASP A 54 -6.45 8.18 10.26
C ASP A 54 -7.40 7.00 10.18
N ALA A 55 -8.58 7.20 9.61
CA ALA A 55 -9.55 6.12 9.48
C ALA A 55 -9.09 5.04 8.50
N GLN A 56 -8.43 5.41 7.40
CA GLN A 56 -7.86 4.43 6.48
C GLN A 56 -6.70 3.63 7.11
N VAL A 57 -5.87 4.29 7.92
CA VAL A 57 -4.77 3.64 8.66
C VAL A 57 -5.33 2.65 9.69
N PHE A 58 -6.36 3.05 10.43
CA PHE A 58 -7.06 2.16 11.35
C PHE A 58 -7.66 0.95 10.64
N PHE A 59 -8.28 1.18 9.48
CA PHE A 59 -8.78 0.11 8.64
C PHE A 59 -7.67 -0.86 8.21
N TYR A 60 -6.53 -0.36 7.74
CA TYR A 60 -5.40 -1.22 7.37
C TYR A 60 -4.86 -2.02 8.54
N ALA A 61 -4.77 -1.44 9.74
CA ALA A 61 -4.37 -2.16 10.95
C ALA A 61 -5.30 -3.35 11.22
N ALA A 62 -6.62 -3.17 11.08
CA ALA A 62 -7.57 -4.27 11.19
C ALA A 62 -7.40 -5.34 10.09
N GLN A 63 -7.04 -4.93 8.86
CA GLN A 63 -6.82 -5.86 7.75
C GLN A 63 -5.55 -6.72 7.93
N ILE A 64 -4.56 -6.30 8.73
CA ILE A 64 -3.34 -7.09 8.99
C ILE A 64 -3.69 -8.49 9.51
N ILE A 65 -4.73 -8.60 10.35
CA ILE A 65 -5.16 -9.85 10.99
C ILE A 65 -5.53 -10.92 9.94
N THR A 66 -6.09 -10.50 8.82
CA THR A 66 -6.53 -11.39 7.73
C THR A 66 -5.65 -11.29 6.49
N ALA A 67 -4.51 -10.59 6.59
CA ALA A 67 -3.66 -10.33 5.45
C ALA A 67 -2.92 -11.60 4.97
N PRO A 68 -2.83 -11.82 3.66
CA PRO A 68 -2.00 -12.90 3.12
C PRO A 68 -0.51 -12.72 3.45
N GLN A 69 0.24 -13.83 3.38
CA GLN A 69 1.67 -13.88 3.75
C GLN A 69 2.55 -12.87 3.01
N TYR A 70 2.22 -12.56 1.74
CA TYR A 70 3.00 -11.65 0.90
C TYR A 70 2.40 -10.24 0.81
N GLY A 71 1.49 -9.90 1.73
CA GLY A 71 0.96 -8.56 1.92
C GLY A 71 -0.46 -8.37 1.40
N PHE A 72 -0.95 -7.14 1.51
CA PHE A 72 -2.29 -6.78 1.09
C PHE A 72 -2.50 -6.96 -0.41
N SER A 73 -3.70 -7.40 -0.77
CA SER A 73 -4.18 -7.22 -2.14
C SER A 73 -4.31 -5.74 -2.45
N TYR A 74 -3.95 -5.33 -3.66
CA TYR A 74 -4.06 -3.93 -4.04
C TYR A 74 -5.53 -3.48 -4.22
N ASP A 75 -6.44 -4.43 -4.43
CA ASP A 75 -7.89 -4.29 -4.44
C ASP A 75 -8.48 -5.52 -3.73
N SER A 76 -9.44 -5.32 -2.83
CA SER A 76 -10.01 -6.36 -1.99
C SER A 76 -10.73 -7.49 -2.73
N ARG A 77 -11.06 -7.28 -4.00
CA ARG A 77 -11.71 -8.29 -4.86
C ARG A 77 -10.71 -9.19 -5.57
N LEU A 78 -9.43 -8.88 -5.46
CA LEU A 78 -8.35 -9.57 -6.16
C LEU A 78 -7.44 -10.27 -5.17
N ASN A 79 -6.76 -11.30 -5.67
CA ASN A 79 -5.76 -12.06 -4.93
C ASN A 79 -4.36 -11.75 -5.47
N GLN A 80 -4.07 -10.46 -5.56
CA GLN A 80 -2.87 -9.94 -6.19
C GLN A 80 -2.38 -8.73 -5.43
N SER A 81 -1.09 -8.71 -5.15
CA SER A 81 -0.40 -7.60 -4.54
C SER A 81 0.57 -6.97 -5.53
N ARG A 82 0.76 -5.67 -5.36
CA ARG A 82 1.65 -4.85 -6.18
C ARG A 82 2.73 -4.23 -5.30
N SER A 83 3.99 -4.51 -5.61
CA SER A 83 5.12 -4.04 -4.80
C SER A 83 5.24 -2.51 -4.84
N ASP A 84 5.07 -1.90 -6.01
CA ASP A 84 5.12 -0.45 -6.19
C ASP A 84 4.03 0.28 -5.40
N TRP A 85 2.77 -0.17 -5.53
CA TRP A 85 1.65 0.45 -4.81
C TRP A 85 1.74 0.22 -3.30
N SER A 86 2.23 -0.93 -2.87
CA SER A 86 2.45 -1.25 -1.46
C SER A 86 3.48 -0.31 -0.85
N ILE A 87 4.63 -0.12 -1.48
CA ILE A 87 5.69 0.78 -0.98
C ILE A 87 5.23 2.24 -0.96
N LEU A 88 4.54 2.73 -2.00
CA LEU A 88 3.97 4.08 -2.02
C LEU A 88 2.91 4.29 -0.92
N THR A 89 2.15 3.25 -0.60
CA THR A 89 1.17 3.31 0.50
C THR A 89 1.90 3.33 1.85
N ALA A 90 2.91 2.50 2.04
CA ALA A 90 3.72 2.46 3.26
C ALA A 90 4.41 3.80 3.54
N SER A 91 4.90 4.50 2.50
CA SER A 91 5.54 5.82 2.66
C SER A 91 4.56 6.95 3.02
N ALA A 92 3.25 6.76 2.79
CA ALA A 92 2.22 7.72 3.13
C ALA A 92 1.56 7.47 4.50
N ILE A 93 1.84 6.34 5.14
CA ILE A 93 1.24 5.91 6.41
C ILE A 93 2.12 6.35 7.59
N SER A 94 1.51 6.96 8.60
CA SER A 94 2.17 7.36 9.84
C SER A 94 2.27 6.24 10.88
N ASN A 95 1.36 5.26 10.85
CA ASN A 95 1.38 4.13 11.77
C ASN A 95 2.52 3.15 11.43
N ILE A 96 3.44 3.00 12.38
CA ILE A 96 4.66 2.19 12.24
C ILE A 96 4.34 0.71 12.02
N GLU A 97 3.37 0.15 12.75
CA GLU A 97 3.02 -1.27 12.63
C GLU A 97 2.48 -1.60 11.24
N VAL A 98 1.56 -0.78 10.72
CA VAL A 98 1.00 -0.96 9.37
C VAL A 98 2.07 -0.77 8.31
N ARG A 99 2.91 0.26 8.45
CA ARG A 99 4.01 0.52 7.53
C ARG A 99 4.98 -0.65 7.48
N ASP A 100 5.45 -1.11 8.65
CA ASP A 100 6.45 -2.16 8.75
C ASP A 100 5.88 -3.48 8.24
N PHE A 101 4.61 -3.79 8.54
CA PHE A 101 3.92 -4.94 7.96
C PHE A 101 3.93 -4.93 6.42
N ILE A 102 3.62 -3.79 5.80
CA ILE A 102 3.61 -3.66 4.33
C ILE A 102 5.03 -3.83 3.77
N ILE A 103 6.02 -3.18 4.37
CA ILE A 103 7.43 -3.25 3.92
C ILE A 103 7.96 -4.68 4.06
N GLU A 104 7.73 -5.33 5.19
CA GLU A 104 8.13 -6.71 5.43
C GLU A 104 7.46 -7.68 4.45
N SER A 105 6.21 -7.45 4.10
CA SER A 105 5.48 -8.28 3.14
C SER A 105 6.09 -8.22 1.75
N VAL A 106 6.42 -7.01 1.27
CA VAL A 106 7.13 -6.81 0.01
C VAL A 106 8.53 -7.42 0.08
N HIS A 107 9.23 -7.28 1.21
CA HIS A 107 10.54 -7.87 1.41
C HIS A 107 10.49 -9.41 1.37
N LYS A 108 9.57 -10.04 2.10
CA LYS A 108 9.33 -11.49 2.08
C LYS A 108 9.08 -11.99 0.66
N ARG A 109 8.30 -11.23 -0.12
CA ARG A 109 8.10 -11.56 -1.53
C ARG A 109 9.39 -11.47 -2.32
N ALA A 110 10.20 -10.45 -2.11
CA ALA A 110 11.38 -10.21 -2.93
C ALA A 110 12.52 -11.23 -2.72
N ILE A 111 12.70 -11.69 -1.48
CA ILE A 111 13.71 -12.71 -1.16
C ILE A 111 13.23 -14.14 -1.46
N TRP A 112 12.00 -14.30 -1.94
CA TRP A 112 11.41 -15.60 -2.23
C TRP A 112 12.16 -16.30 -3.39
N SER A 113 12.89 -17.36 -3.05
CA SER A 113 13.89 -17.99 -3.92
C SER A 113 13.33 -18.86 -5.05
N SER A 114 12.02 -19.12 -5.09
CA SER A 114 11.41 -20.01 -6.09
C SER A 114 10.91 -19.33 -7.36
N THR A 115 11.20 -18.04 -7.54
CA THR A 115 10.86 -17.31 -8.79
C THR A 115 12.09 -16.73 -9.46
N ILE A 116 12.16 -16.86 -10.80
CA ILE A 116 13.23 -16.31 -11.65
C ILE A 116 13.31 -14.77 -11.54
N GLN A 117 12.19 -14.12 -11.20
CA GLN A 117 12.13 -12.68 -10.96
C GLN A 117 12.23 -12.39 -9.45
N SER A 118 13.39 -11.87 -9.02
CA SER A 118 13.63 -11.49 -7.62
C SER A 118 12.75 -10.32 -7.15
N TRP A 119 12.08 -9.60 -8.07
CA TRP A 119 11.26 -8.43 -7.76
C TRP A 119 10.14 -8.28 -8.80
N PRO A 120 9.00 -8.98 -8.67
CA PRO A 120 7.89 -8.73 -9.56
C PRO A 120 7.13 -7.45 -9.18
N THR A 121 6.61 -6.76 -10.19
CA THR A 121 5.69 -5.64 -9.97
C THR A 121 4.35 -6.15 -9.45
N LEU A 122 3.86 -7.27 -9.99
CA LEU A 122 2.58 -7.90 -9.62
C LEU A 122 2.78 -9.38 -9.27
N TYR A 123 2.28 -9.79 -8.12
CA TYR A 123 2.39 -11.17 -7.63
C TYR A 123 1.13 -11.59 -6.86
N SER A 124 0.88 -12.90 -6.75
CA SER A 124 -0.18 -13.42 -5.88
C SER A 124 0.18 -13.19 -4.42
N SER A 125 -0.74 -12.58 -3.66
CA SER A 125 -0.59 -12.28 -2.24
C SER A 125 -0.45 -13.54 -1.37
N ASP A 126 -0.93 -14.69 -1.84
CA ASP A 126 -0.90 -15.94 -1.07
C ASP A 126 0.24 -16.87 -1.49
N ARG A 127 0.52 -16.95 -2.81
CA ARG A 127 1.42 -17.97 -3.38
C ARG A 127 2.77 -17.42 -3.81
N ALA A 128 2.99 -16.11 -3.70
CA ALA A 128 4.14 -15.40 -4.26
C ALA A 128 4.37 -15.61 -5.77
N SER A 129 3.49 -16.27 -6.52
CA SER A 129 3.68 -16.48 -7.95
C SER A 129 3.61 -15.13 -8.68
N SER A 130 4.67 -14.77 -9.42
CA SER A 130 4.67 -13.57 -10.26
C SER A 130 3.58 -13.69 -11.32
N THR A 131 2.76 -12.65 -11.49
CA THR A 131 1.76 -12.61 -12.57
C THR A 131 2.17 -11.63 -13.67
N LEU A 132 2.90 -10.55 -13.33
CA LEU A 132 3.29 -9.52 -14.30
C LEU A 132 4.58 -8.77 -13.90
N GLY A 133 5.48 -8.66 -14.89
CA GLY A 133 6.62 -7.74 -14.92
C GLY A 133 7.82 -8.13 -14.04
N GLY A 134 9.03 -7.95 -14.57
CA GLY A 134 10.22 -7.74 -13.74
C GLY A 134 10.29 -6.26 -13.36
N ALA A 135 10.59 -5.96 -12.11
CA ALA A 135 10.77 -4.59 -11.65
C ALA A 135 11.87 -3.87 -12.46
N SER A 136 11.70 -2.58 -12.73
CA SER A 136 12.74 -1.78 -13.36
C SER A 136 14.01 -1.73 -12.49
N PRO A 137 15.21 -1.53 -13.08
CA PRO A 137 16.48 -1.44 -12.34
C PRO A 137 16.56 -0.36 -11.27
N ALA A 138 15.52 0.46 -11.06
CA ALA A 138 15.43 1.42 -9.97
C ALA A 138 14.79 0.83 -8.70
N MET A 139 13.90 -0.15 -8.83
CA MET A 139 13.24 -0.81 -7.71
C MET A 139 14.15 -1.84 -7.03
N GLU A 140 14.99 -2.55 -7.79
CA GLU A 140 15.91 -3.56 -7.26
C GLU A 140 17.06 -2.98 -6.37
N PRO A 141 17.80 -1.93 -6.78
CA PRO A 141 18.83 -1.34 -5.94
C PRO A 141 18.26 -0.47 -4.81
N ALA A 142 17.09 0.15 -4.97
CA ALA A 142 16.46 0.91 -3.89
C ALA A 142 16.12 -0.02 -2.71
N THR A 143 15.47 -1.14 -2.97
CA THR A 143 15.18 -2.11 -1.90
C THR A 143 16.44 -2.80 -1.38
N ARG A 144 17.43 -3.14 -2.22
CA ARG A 144 18.74 -3.64 -1.74
C ARG A 144 19.50 -2.64 -0.86
N CYS A 145 19.45 -1.35 -1.17
CA CYS A 145 20.13 -0.30 -0.41
C CYS A 145 19.44 -0.06 0.95
N TRP A 146 18.10 -0.06 0.97
CA TRP A 146 17.33 -0.06 2.22
C TRP A 146 17.60 -1.33 3.06
N LEU A 147 17.77 -2.50 2.43
CA LEU A 147 18.08 -3.76 3.12
C LEU A 147 19.45 -3.75 3.83
N GLN A 148 20.45 -3.09 3.26
CA GLN A 148 21.74 -2.92 3.95
C GLN A 148 21.67 -1.94 5.12
N SER A 149 20.81 -0.92 5.06
CA SER A 149 20.68 0.06 6.16
C SER A 149 19.81 -0.44 7.32
N THR A 150 18.73 -1.17 7.05
CA THR A 150 17.82 -1.63 8.13
C THR A 150 18.38 -2.81 8.92
N PHE A 151 19.23 -3.67 8.32
CA PHE A 151 19.86 -4.78 9.04
C PHE A 151 20.93 -4.34 10.05
N VAL A 152 21.56 -3.18 9.83
CA VAL A 152 22.56 -2.62 10.76
C VAL A 152 21.90 -1.94 11.97
N LEU A 153 20.67 -1.42 11.81
CA LEU A 153 19.94 -0.73 12.88
C LEU A 153 19.18 -1.64 13.85
N TYR A 154 19.14 -2.96 13.60
CA TYR A 154 18.44 -3.93 14.46
C TYR A 154 19.38 -4.96 15.14
N VAL A 155 20.70 -4.86 14.96
CA VAL A 155 21.70 -5.75 15.59
C VAL A 155 22.75 -4.97 16.41
N LEU A 156 22.48 -3.71 16.77
CA LEU A 156 23.27 -2.94 17.75
C LEU A 156 22.37 -2.21 18.74
#